data_AF-A0A937JE90-F1
#
_entry.id   AF-A0A937JE90-F1
#
_cell.length_a   1.000
_cell.length_b   1.000
_cell.length_c   1.000
_cell.angle_alpha   90.00
_cell.angle_beta   90.00
_cell.angle_gamma   90.00
#
_symmetry.space_group_name_H-M   'P 1'
#
loop_
_entity.id
_entity.type
_entity.pdbx_description
1 polymer ?
#
loop_
_entity_poly.entity_id
_entity_poly.type
_entity_poly.pdbx_seq_one_letter_code
_entity_poly.pdbx_strand_id
1 'polypeptide(L)'
;MATPPDNRIILAIGAGLAVILAIVLALVFTRGGGGETPEGPKGQLQVDVAEAQSLEPTRELRCFVEGQFVGMLTLDQCAQRNGLATEALDVGLDETGALVAAPTASLAPPPTLPPIEVEPVPPIVEAPVERAEAPSGPVAACLRHTGSDWRSLSSGMGLQACVQLLYSGTCVRPGEARYGRWGDLTLRLVPGRVEQSSDNANFRTLAEQDRRTCTFPEMGR
;
A
#
# COMPACT_ATOMS: atom_id res chain seq x y z
N MET A 1 -14.90 -78.06 24.36
CA MET A 1 -15.36 -76.74 24.86
C MET A 1 -14.30 -75.74 24.44
N ALA A 2 -14.60 -74.86 23.47
CA ALA A 2 -13.67 -73.84 22.97
C ALA A 2 -14.00 -72.51 23.66
N THR A 3 -13.04 -71.93 24.37
CA THR A 3 -13.18 -70.61 25.01
C THR A 3 -13.13 -69.50 23.96
N PRO A 4 -13.97 -68.45 24.04
CA PRO A 4 -13.91 -67.34 23.09
C PRO A 4 -12.57 -66.60 23.23
N PRO A 5 -11.93 -66.15 22.13
CA PRO A 5 -10.72 -65.35 22.23
C PRO A 5 -11.04 -63.97 22.83
N ASP A 6 -10.25 -63.55 23.82
CA ASP A 6 -10.39 -62.26 24.49
C ASP A 6 -10.22 -61.11 23.49
N ASN A 7 -11.32 -60.45 23.15
CA ASN A 7 -11.36 -59.31 22.23
C ASN A 7 -10.42 -58.16 22.66
N ARG A 8 -10.07 -58.11 23.95
CA ARG A 8 -9.11 -57.18 24.54
C ARG A 8 -7.67 -57.43 24.08
N ILE A 9 -7.30 -58.69 23.84
CA ILE A 9 -5.98 -59.06 23.33
C ILE A 9 -5.87 -58.64 21.85
N ILE A 10 -6.93 -58.83 21.07
CA ILE A 10 -6.99 -58.38 19.67
C ILE A 10 -6.88 -56.86 19.58
N LEU A 11 -7.58 -56.13 20.46
CA LEU A 11 -7.52 -54.66 20.52
C LEU A 11 -6.14 -54.14 20.96
N ALA A 12 -5.50 -54.81 21.93
CA ALA A 12 -4.17 -54.44 22.41
C ALA A 12 -3.09 -54.68 21.33
N ILE A 13 -3.18 -55.78 20.59
CA ILE A 13 -2.28 -56.08 19.47
C ILE A 13 -2.50 -55.08 18.32
N GLY A 14 -3.75 -54.76 18.00
CA GLY A 14 -4.08 -53.77 16.95
C GLY A 14 -3.58 -52.37 17.27
N ALA A 15 -3.74 -51.92 18.52
CA ALA A 15 -3.24 -50.61 18.96
C ALA A 15 -1.71 -50.53 18.91
N GLY A 16 -1.01 -51.59 19.33
CA GLY A 16 0.46 -51.65 19.24
C GLY A 16 0.98 -51.54 17.81
N LEU A 17 0.34 -52.22 16.86
CA LEU A 17 0.72 -52.19 15.45
C LEU A 17 0.55 -50.80 14.82
N ALA A 18 -0.53 -50.09 15.16
CA ALA A 18 -0.79 -48.74 14.65
C ALA A 18 0.25 -47.72 15.13
N VAL A 19 0.67 -47.80 16.39
CA VAL A 19 1.69 -46.90 16.96
C VAL A 19 3.05 -47.15 16.31
N ILE A 20 3.43 -48.41 16.09
CA ILE A 20 4.70 -48.76 15.42
C ILE A 20 4.70 -48.23 13.97
N LEU A 21 3.59 -48.39 13.24
CA LEU A 21 3.47 -47.89 11.86
C LEU A 21 3.61 -46.35 11.80
N ALA A 22 3.01 -45.63 12.74
CA ALA A 22 3.11 -44.17 12.81
C ALA A 22 4.54 -43.70 13.08
N ILE A 23 5.28 -44.39 13.96
CA ILE A 23 6.69 -44.09 14.26
C ILE A 23 7.58 -44.33 13.03
N VAL A 24 7.35 -45.44 12.30
CA VAL A 24 8.11 -45.74 11.08
C VAL A 24 7.86 -44.69 10.00
N LEU A 25 6.60 -44.29 9.78
CA LEU A 25 6.27 -43.22 8.81
C LEU A 25 6.90 -41.89 9.22
N ALA A 26 6.85 -41.53 10.50
CA ALA A 26 7.47 -40.31 11.01
C ALA A 26 8.99 -40.29 10.74
N LEU A 27 9.69 -41.42 10.95
CA LEU A 27 11.12 -41.54 10.66
C LEU A 27 11.45 -41.48 9.16
N VAL A 28 10.59 -42.02 8.29
CA VAL A 28 10.77 -41.92 6.84
C VAL A 28 10.59 -40.48 6.35
N PHE A 29 9.58 -39.76 6.84
CA PHE A 29 9.35 -38.37 6.44
C PHE A 29 10.35 -37.38 7.06
N THR A 30 10.96 -37.68 8.21
CA THR A 30 12.00 -36.82 8.81
C THR A 30 13.39 -37.05 8.25
N ARG A 31 13.65 -38.15 7.54
CA ARG A 31 14.96 -38.45 6.91
C ARG A 31 15.11 -37.86 5.50
N GLY A 32 14.13 -37.12 5.00
CA GLY A 32 14.17 -36.40 3.72
C GLY A 32 14.74 -34.99 3.86
N GLY A 33 16.03 -34.87 4.20
CA GLY A 33 16.76 -33.60 4.17
C GLY A 33 17.89 -33.66 3.14
N GLY A 34 17.92 -32.66 2.24
CA GLY A 34 19.08 -32.37 1.39
C GLY A 34 18.86 -32.54 -0.11
N GLY A 35 17.89 -31.81 -0.67
CA GLY A 35 17.81 -31.59 -2.12
C GLY A 35 17.86 -30.11 -2.41
N GLU A 36 19.07 -29.57 -2.62
CA GLU A 36 19.25 -28.26 -3.27
C GLU A 36 18.59 -28.32 -4.64
N THR A 37 17.41 -27.71 -4.72
CA THR A 37 16.71 -27.52 -5.99
C THR A 37 17.08 -26.12 -6.47
N PRO A 38 17.65 -25.93 -7.68
CA PRO A 38 17.89 -24.59 -8.20
C PRO A 38 16.54 -23.88 -8.29
N GLU A 39 16.41 -22.73 -7.64
CA GLU A 39 15.24 -21.87 -7.76
C GLU A 39 15.17 -21.35 -9.20
N GLY A 40 14.37 -22.04 -10.03
CA GLY A 40 13.84 -21.47 -11.26
C GLY A 40 12.92 -20.28 -10.91
N PRO A 41 12.85 -19.26 -11.78
CA PRO A 41 12.30 -17.96 -11.42
C PRO A 41 10.81 -18.07 -11.10
N LYS A 42 10.49 -18.00 -9.81
CA LYS A 42 9.17 -17.59 -9.36
C LYS A 42 9.09 -16.09 -9.60
N GLY A 43 8.00 -15.64 -10.23
CA GLY A 43 7.76 -14.27 -10.66
C GLY A 43 7.69 -13.28 -9.50
N GLN A 44 8.84 -12.99 -8.90
CA GLN A 44 9.09 -11.84 -8.05
C GLN A 44 9.88 -10.85 -8.88
N LEU A 45 9.30 -9.67 -9.12
CA LEU A 45 10.04 -8.50 -9.57
C LEU A 45 11.08 -8.20 -8.48
N GLN A 46 12.30 -8.69 -8.67
CA GLN A 46 13.42 -8.34 -7.79
C GLN A 46 13.87 -6.94 -8.19
N VAL A 47 13.53 -5.97 -7.36
CA VAL A 47 14.10 -4.63 -7.47
C VAL A 47 15.47 -4.70 -6.82
N ASP A 48 16.49 -4.97 -7.62
CA ASP A 48 17.87 -4.72 -7.23
C ASP A 48 18.05 -3.20 -7.13
N VAL A 49 17.79 -2.65 -5.94
CA VAL A 49 18.27 -1.31 -5.60
C VAL A 49 19.76 -1.47 -5.32
N ALA A 50 20.55 -1.50 -6.40
CA ALA A 50 21.96 -1.22 -6.29
C ALA A 50 22.10 0.18 -5.65
N GLU A 51 22.92 0.28 -4.62
CA GLU A 51 23.35 1.56 -4.05
C GLU A 51 23.67 2.51 -5.21
N ALA A 52 22.98 3.65 -5.27
CA ALA A 52 23.20 4.62 -6.34
C ALA A 52 24.67 5.04 -6.27
N GLN A 53 25.47 4.59 -7.24
CA GLN A 53 26.84 5.09 -7.38
C GLN A 53 26.72 6.61 -7.40
N SER A 54 27.40 7.28 -6.47
CA SER A 54 27.35 8.74 -6.36
C SER A 54 27.63 9.31 -7.74
N LEU A 55 26.62 9.95 -8.31
CA LEU A 55 26.75 10.53 -9.64
C LEU A 55 27.60 11.79 -9.46
N GLU A 56 28.86 11.69 -9.86
CA GLU A 56 29.79 12.82 -9.90
C GLU A 56 29.18 13.95 -10.74
N PRO A 57 28.92 15.15 -10.17
CA PRO A 57 28.18 16.22 -10.85
C PRO A 57 28.83 16.68 -12.14
N THR A 58 30.17 16.59 -12.21
CA THR A 58 30.98 17.02 -13.34
C THR A 58 31.14 15.95 -14.42
N ARG A 59 30.60 14.74 -14.23
CA ARG A 59 30.72 13.66 -15.20
C ARG A 59 29.69 13.84 -16.31
N GLU A 60 30.14 13.77 -17.55
CA GLU A 60 29.23 13.78 -18.70
C GLU A 60 28.45 12.47 -18.80
N LEU A 61 27.13 12.59 -18.92
CA LEU A 61 26.17 11.50 -19.00
C LEU A 61 25.37 11.61 -20.30
N ARG A 62 24.76 10.50 -20.72
CA ARG A 62 23.79 10.52 -21.82
C ARG A 62 22.50 11.21 -21.36
N CYS A 63 22.18 12.35 -21.95
CA CYS A 63 20.96 13.09 -21.64
C CYS A 63 19.80 12.68 -22.53
N PHE A 64 18.64 12.46 -21.93
CA PHE A 64 17.38 12.19 -22.61
C PHE A 64 16.35 13.24 -22.20
N VAL A 65 15.67 13.83 -23.19
CA VAL A 65 14.57 14.79 -22.99
C VAL A 65 13.35 14.23 -23.71
N GLU A 66 12.23 14.06 -23.00
CA GLU A 66 11.02 13.40 -23.51
C GLU A 66 11.29 12.00 -24.13
N GLY A 67 12.29 11.30 -23.59
CA GLY A 67 12.72 9.98 -24.07
C GLY A 67 13.60 9.98 -25.32
N GLN A 68 14.00 11.15 -25.85
CA GLN A 68 14.92 11.28 -26.99
C GLN A 68 16.34 11.63 -26.53
N PHE A 69 17.35 11.00 -27.13
CA PHE A 69 18.77 11.29 -26.82
C PHE A 69 19.20 12.62 -27.43
N VAL A 70 19.67 13.55 -26.59
CA VAL A 70 20.05 14.92 -27.01
C VAL A 70 21.56 15.19 -26.95
N GLY A 71 22.35 14.29 -26.36
CA GLY A 71 23.80 14.40 -26.30
C GLY A 71 24.41 13.93 -24.98
N MET A 72 25.74 14.09 -24.87
CA MET A 72 26.47 13.94 -23.60
C MET A 72 26.48 15.28 -22.88
N LEU A 73 25.90 15.35 -21.67
CA LEU A 73 25.82 16.57 -20.86
C LEU A 73 26.07 16.22 -19.39
N THR A 74 26.50 17.20 -18.60
CA THR A 74 26.57 17.06 -17.14
C THR A 74 25.17 16.95 -16.52
N LEU A 75 25.10 16.51 -15.26
CA LEU A 75 23.83 16.29 -14.55
C LEU A 75 22.95 17.54 -14.51
N ASP A 76 23.54 18.67 -14.12
CA ASP A 76 22.90 19.98 -14.01
C ASP A 76 22.33 20.44 -15.36
N GLN A 77 23.12 20.31 -16.43
CA GLN A 77 22.70 20.71 -17.78
C GLN A 77 21.59 19.82 -18.32
N CYS A 78 21.61 18.52 -18.04
CA CYS A 78 20.56 17.61 -18.45
C CYS A 78 19.25 17.82 -17.66
N ALA A 79 19.36 18.06 -16.35
CA ALA A 79 18.22 18.38 -15.50
C ALA A 79 17.53 19.66 -15.96
N GLN A 80 18.31 20.71 -16.25
CA GLN A 80 17.79 21.98 -16.77
C GLN A 80 17.00 21.80 -18.06
N ARG A 81 17.49 20.97 -18.99
CA ARG A 81 16.79 20.69 -20.26
C ARG A 81 15.54 19.84 -20.10
N ASN A 82 15.44 19.08 -19.01
CA ASN A 82 14.23 18.35 -18.62
C ASN A 82 13.24 19.21 -17.82
N GLY A 83 13.52 20.51 -17.65
CA GLY A 83 12.66 21.41 -16.87
C GLY A 83 12.72 21.17 -15.36
N LEU A 84 13.72 20.41 -14.88
CA LEU A 84 14.00 20.28 -13.46
C LEU A 84 14.74 21.54 -13.03
N ALA A 85 14.10 22.38 -12.23
CA ALA A 85 14.75 23.55 -11.63
C ALA A 85 15.92 23.05 -10.76
N THR A 86 17.14 23.38 -11.17
CA THR A 86 18.38 23.03 -10.46
C THR A 86 18.72 24.04 -9.36
N GLU A 87 18.04 25.18 -9.34
CA GLU A 87 18.05 26.09 -8.22
C GLU A 87 17.20 25.47 -7.12
N ALA A 88 17.80 25.36 -5.92
CA ALA A 88 17.16 24.81 -4.73
C ALA A 88 15.70 25.28 -4.69
N LEU A 89 14.78 24.32 -4.66
CA LEU A 89 13.37 24.60 -4.52
C LEU A 89 13.21 25.70 -3.47
N ASP A 90 12.44 26.73 -3.82
CA ASP A 90 12.07 27.87 -2.99
C ASP A 90 11.27 27.40 -1.75
N VAL A 91 11.96 26.72 -0.86
CA VAL A 91 11.59 26.40 0.50
C VAL A 91 12.70 27.03 1.32
N GLY A 92 12.43 28.23 1.86
CA GLY A 92 13.36 29.01 2.67
C GLY A 92 13.98 28.21 3.81
N LEU A 93 15.06 27.51 3.47
CA LEU A 93 15.94 26.78 4.35
C LEU A 93 17.21 27.61 4.37
N ASP A 94 17.40 28.36 5.44
CA ASP A 94 18.67 29.00 5.70
C ASP A 94 19.76 27.93 6.00
N GLU A 95 21.01 28.36 6.12
CA GLU A 95 22.16 27.49 6.37
C GLU A 95 22.05 26.67 7.69
N THR A 96 21.00 26.87 8.49
CA THR A 96 20.71 26.13 9.72
C THR A 96 19.62 25.06 9.58
N GLY A 97 18.97 24.95 8.42
CA GLY A 97 17.97 23.90 8.13
C GLY A 97 16.60 24.11 8.76
N ALA A 98 16.26 25.35 9.14
CA ALA A 98 14.93 25.70 9.66
C ALA A 98 14.03 26.24 8.54
N LEU A 99 12.76 25.81 8.53
CA LEU A 99 11.75 26.29 7.60
C LEU A 99 11.30 27.70 8.02
N VAL A 100 11.74 28.71 7.28
CA VAL A 100 11.20 30.07 7.40
C VAL A 100 10.65 30.48 6.04
N ALA A 101 9.33 30.59 5.95
CA ALA A 101 8.70 31.24 4.81
C ALA A 101 9.11 32.72 4.81
N ALA A 102 9.88 33.14 3.80
CA ALA A 102 10.23 34.53 3.63
C ALA A 102 8.96 35.37 3.36
N PRO A 103 8.68 36.44 4.11
CA PRO A 103 7.60 37.35 3.80
C PRO A 103 8.09 38.34 2.73
N THR A 104 8.19 37.90 1.48
CA THR A 104 8.41 38.80 0.35
C THR A 104 7.19 38.78 -0.57
N ALA A 105 6.10 39.36 -0.06
CA ALA A 105 5.26 40.15 -0.93
C ALA A 105 6.02 41.42 -1.34
N SER A 106 6.10 41.67 -2.64
CA SER A 106 6.37 42.97 -3.28
C SER A 106 7.75 43.61 -3.04
N LEU A 107 8.41 44.01 -4.15
CA LEU A 107 8.97 45.36 -4.39
C LEU A 107 9.80 45.43 -5.70
N ALA A 108 9.25 44.95 -6.82
CA ALA A 108 9.59 45.51 -8.12
C ALA A 108 8.30 46.06 -8.74
N PRO A 109 8.21 47.37 -9.05
CA PRO A 109 7.10 47.86 -9.84
C PRO A 109 7.15 47.15 -11.21
N PRO A 110 6.06 46.55 -11.68
CA PRO A 110 6.04 45.98 -13.02
C PRO A 110 6.26 47.10 -14.05
N PRO A 111 6.97 46.83 -15.16
CA PRO A 111 7.15 47.80 -16.22
C PRO A 111 5.79 48.23 -16.77
N THR A 112 5.63 49.53 -17.03
CA THR A 112 4.41 50.09 -17.63
C THR A 112 4.21 49.53 -19.03
N LEU A 113 3.16 48.72 -19.19
CA LEU A 113 2.65 48.28 -20.49
C LEU A 113 1.95 49.45 -21.20
N PRO A 114 1.97 49.50 -22.55
CA PRO A 114 1.19 50.47 -23.31
C PRO A 114 -0.32 50.33 -22.97
N PRO A 115 -1.09 51.42 -22.97
CA PRO A 115 -2.51 51.37 -22.62
C PRO A 115 -3.25 50.50 -23.63
N ILE A 116 -3.68 49.33 -23.19
CA ILE A 116 -4.73 48.57 -23.85
C ILE A 116 -6.04 49.21 -23.39
N GLU A 117 -6.88 49.59 -24.34
CA GLU A 117 -8.23 50.10 -24.09
C GLU A 117 -9.05 48.96 -23.46
N VAL A 118 -9.22 49.02 -22.14
CA VAL A 118 -9.96 48.01 -21.37
C VAL A 118 -11.45 48.33 -21.49
N GLU A 119 -12.16 47.53 -22.28
CA GLU A 119 -13.62 47.46 -22.21
C GLU A 119 -14.03 47.05 -20.79
N PRO A 120 -15.00 47.72 -20.15
CA PRO A 120 -15.31 47.49 -18.75
C PRO A 120 -15.86 46.07 -18.54
N VAL A 121 -15.00 45.19 -18.01
CA VAL A 121 -15.41 43.90 -17.49
C VAL A 121 -16.31 44.16 -16.26
N PRO A 122 -17.53 43.61 -16.21
CA PRO A 122 -18.41 43.78 -15.07
C PRO A 122 -17.73 43.24 -13.80
N PRO A 123 -17.98 43.83 -12.62
CA PRO A 123 -17.37 43.38 -11.39
C PRO A 123 -17.71 41.91 -11.16
N ILE A 124 -16.66 41.09 -10.96
CA ILE A 124 -16.82 39.71 -10.53
C ILE A 124 -17.36 39.79 -9.10
N VAL A 125 -18.65 39.44 -8.94
CA VAL A 125 -19.25 39.24 -7.63
C VAL A 125 -18.62 37.97 -7.07
N GLU A 126 -17.80 38.09 -6.03
CA GLU A 126 -17.35 36.94 -5.25
C GLU A 126 -18.57 36.28 -4.62
N ALA A 127 -19.13 35.29 -5.30
CA ALA A 127 -20.02 34.35 -4.65
C ALA A 127 -19.21 33.64 -3.56
N PRO A 128 -19.71 33.53 -2.31
CA PRO A 128 -19.07 32.74 -1.29
C PRO A 128 -18.87 31.34 -1.85
N VAL A 129 -17.60 30.94 -2.06
CA VAL A 129 -17.29 29.56 -2.41
C VAL A 129 -17.61 28.77 -1.16
N GLU A 130 -18.72 28.04 -1.18
CA GLU A 130 -19.11 27.15 -0.11
C GLU A 130 -17.98 26.13 0.05
N ARG A 131 -17.17 26.34 1.08
CA ARG A 131 -16.05 25.46 1.41
C ARG A 131 -16.68 24.12 1.75
N ALA A 132 -16.54 23.15 0.85
CA ALA A 132 -17.01 21.79 1.10
C ALA A 132 -16.53 21.36 2.48
N GLU A 133 -17.48 21.12 3.39
CA GLU A 133 -17.19 20.78 4.77
C GLU A 133 -16.42 19.45 4.76
N ALA A 134 -15.18 19.48 5.25
CA ALA A 134 -14.39 18.26 5.38
C ALA A 134 -15.17 17.30 6.31
N PRO A 135 -15.31 16.01 5.97
CA PRO A 135 -16.07 15.09 6.80
C PRO A 135 -15.47 15.05 8.21
N SER A 136 -16.16 15.68 9.16
CA SER A 136 -15.82 15.72 10.57
C SER A 136 -16.25 14.40 11.22
N GLY A 137 -15.56 13.33 10.85
CA GLY A 137 -15.69 11.99 11.42
C GLY A 137 -14.44 11.59 12.20
N PRO A 138 -14.52 10.55 13.03
CA PRO A 138 -13.34 9.98 13.65
C PRO A 138 -12.36 9.54 12.56
N VAL A 139 -11.08 9.84 12.76
CA VAL A 139 -9.98 9.42 11.89
C VAL A 139 -9.05 8.50 12.68
N ALA A 140 -8.56 7.46 12.02
CA ALA A 140 -7.61 6.53 12.61
C ALA A 140 -6.64 6.00 11.56
N ALA A 141 -5.57 5.34 12.01
CA ALA A 141 -4.62 4.68 11.14
C ALA A 141 -5.27 3.51 10.39
N CYS A 142 -4.98 3.39 9.10
CA CYS A 142 -5.46 2.30 8.25
C CYS A 142 -4.31 1.35 7.94
N LEU A 143 -4.45 0.08 8.32
CA LEU A 143 -3.42 -0.93 8.16
C LEU A 143 -3.93 -2.09 7.30
N ARG A 144 -3.06 -2.66 6.47
CA ARG A 144 -3.30 -3.89 5.71
C ARG A 144 -2.49 -5.03 6.30
N HIS A 145 -3.12 -6.19 6.46
CA HIS A 145 -2.41 -7.41 6.81
C HIS A 145 -1.76 -8.02 5.56
N THR A 146 -0.45 -8.24 5.59
CA THR A 146 0.30 -8.85 4.50
C THR A 146 1.25 -9.92 5.04
N GLY A 147 0.99 -11.19 4.71
CA GLY A 147 1.78 -12.30 5.24
C GLY A 147 1.56 -12.43 6.76
N SER A 148 2.56 -12.01 7.54
CA SER A 148 2.55 -12.01 9.01
C SER A 148 2.54 -10.62 9.64
N ASP A 149 2.60 -9.55 8.82
CA ASP A 149 2.80 -8.19 9.30
C ASP A 149 1.65 -7.24 8.96
N TRP A 150 1.58 -6.15 9.71
CA TRP A 150 0.69 -5.02 9.46
C TRP A 150 1.45 -3.90 8.75
N ARG A 151 0.98 -3.51 7.56
CA ARG A 151 1.54 -2.37 6.81
C ARG A 151 0.61 -1.18 6.90
N SER A 152 1.16 -0.03 7.29
CA SER A 152 0.43 1.23 7.30
C SER A 152 0.18 1.74 5.89
N LEU A 153 -1.09 2.08 5.60
CA LEU A 153 -1.51 2.72 4.35
C LEU A 153 -1.76 4.22 4.55
N SER A 154 -2.21 4.60 5.75
CA SER A 154 -2.44 5.98 6.16
C SER A 154 -2.40 6.08 7.68
N SER A 155 -1.91 7.21 8.20
CA SER A 155 -1.91 7.53 9.64
C SER A 155 -3.23 8.16 10.12
N GLY A 156 -4.08 8.63 9.22
CA GLY A 156 -5.33 9.28 9.56
C GLY A 156 -6.30 9.33 8.40
N MET A 157 -7.30 8.47 8.42
CA MET A 157 -8.42 8.50 7.48
C MET A 157 -9.71 8.00 8.13
N GLY A 158 -10.86 8.31 7.54
CA GLY A 158 -12.15 7.77 7.97
C GLY A 158 -12.29 6.28 7.66
N LEU A 159 -13.18 5.60 8.39
CA LEU A 159 -13.41 4.15 8.29
C LEU A 159 -13.78 3.73 6.85
N GLN A 160 -14.74 4.42 6.23
CA GLN A 160 -15.21 4.12 4.88
C GLN A 160 -14.09 4.22 3.85
N ALA A 161 -13.27 5.26 3.94
CA ALA A 161 -12.13 5.47 3.06
C ALA A 161 -11.07 4.35 3.24
N CYS A 162 -10.84 3.89 4.47
CA CYS A 162 -9.95 2.76 4.74
C CYS A 162 -10.47 1.45 4.11
N VAL A 163 -11.77 1.18 4.21
CA VAL A 163 -12.39 -0.01 3.60
C VAL A 163 -12.25 0.02 2.07
N GLN A 164 -12.51 1.17 1.45
CA GLN A 164 -12.33 1.34 0.00
C GLN A 164 -10.86 1.13 -0.40
N LEU A 165 -9.91 1.73 0.32
CA LEU A 165 -8.48 1.60 0.02
C LEU A 165 -7.97 0.16 0.21
N LEU A 166 -8.52 -0.58 1.17
CA LEU A 166 -8.12 -1.95 1.47
C LEU A 166 -8.67 -2.97 0.47
N TYR A 167 -9.94 -2.83 0.07
CA TYR A 167 -10.70 -3.94 -0.51
C TYR A 167 -11.38 -3.62 -1.85
N SER A 168 -11.42 -2.37 -2.30
CA SER A 168 -12.02 -2.04 -3.60
C SER A 168 -11.29 -2.78 -4.74
N GLY A 169 -12.07 -3.30 -5.70
CA GLY A 169 -11.54 -4.07 -6.83
C GLY A 169 -11.02 -5.46 -6.48
N THR A 170 -11.13 -5.91 -5.22
CA THR A 170 -10.67 -7.22 -4.78
C THR A 170 -11.85 -8.08 -4.32
N CYS A 171 -12.12 -9.18 -5.02
CA CYS A 171 -13.04 -10.22 -4.56
C CYS A 171 -12.26 -11.36 -3.90
N VAL A 172 -12.83 -11.95 -2.84
CA VAL A 172 -12.29 -13.13 -2.16
C VAL A 172 -13.15 -14.36 -2.44
N ARG A 173 -12.51 -15.53 -2.54
CA ARG A 173 -13.21 -16.80 -2.76
C ARG A 173 -13.79 -17.35 -1.46
N PRO A 174 -14.78 -18.26 -1.53
CA PRO A 174 -15.21 -19.03 -0.37
C PRO A 174 -14.03 -19.72 0.33
N GLY A 175 -13.92 -19.56 1.64
CA GLY A 175 -12.81 -20.08 2.45
C GLY A 175 -11.60 -19.16 2.56
N GLU A 176 -11.53 -18.08 1.77
CA GLU A 176 -10.50 -17.04 1.89
C GLU A 176 -11.04 -15.82 2.65
N ALA A 177 -10.14 -15.11 3.33
CA ALA A 177 -10.42 -13.82 3.94
C ALA A 177 -9.21 -12.90 3.83
N ARG A 178 -9.45 -11.60 3.67
CA ARG A 178 -8.40 -10.58 3.75
C ARG A 178 -8.63 -9.69 4.95
N TYR A 179 -7.55 -9.36 5.66
CA TYR A 179 -7.62 -8.64 6.91
C TYR A 179 -7.02 -7.24 6.80
N GLY A 180 -7.62 -6.33 7.55
CA GLY A 180 -7.28 -4.92 7.63
C GLY A 180 -7.55 -4.41 9.03
N ARG A 181 -7.09 -3.19 9.33
CA ARG A 181 -7.35 -2.53 10.60
C ARG A 181 -7.61 -1.06 10.39
N TRP A 182 -8.55 -0.54 11.16
CA TRP A 182 -8.82 0.89 11.27
C TRP A 182 -8.81 1.26 12.76
N GLY A 183 -7.72 1.88 13.21
CA GLY A 183 -7.43 2.03 14.64
C GLY A 183 -7.46 0.67 15.35
N ASP A 184 -8.38 0.52 16.30
CA ASP A 184 -8.58 -0.71 17.06
C ASP A 184 -9.58 -1.69 16.42
N LEU A 185 -10.31 -1.28 15.38
CA LEU A 185 -11.24 -2.14 14.67
C LEU A 185 -10.49 -3.04 13.69
N THR A 186 -10.65 -4.36 13.85
CA THR A 186 -10.27 -5.34 12.84
C THR A 186 -11.31 -5.38 11.74
N LEU A 187 -10.87 -5.25 10.51
CA LEU A 187 -11.69 -5.38 9.31
C LEU A 187 -11.36 -6.71 8.61
N ARG A 188 -12.39 -7.38 8.11
CA ARG A 188 -12.25 -8.62 7.37
C ARG A 188 -13.13 -8.60 6.13
N LEU A 189 -12.52 -8.73 4.97
CA LEU A 189 -13.21 -9.01 3.71
C LEU A 189 -13.46 -10.51 3.61
N VAL A 190 -14.72 -10.89 3.51
CA VAL A 190 -15.22 -12.24 3.22
C VAL A 190 -16.06 -12.19 1.93
N PRO A 191 -16.47 -13.32 1.33
CA PRO A 191 -17.19 -13.30 0.06
C PRO A 191 -18.43 -12.41 0.09
N GLY A 192 -18.40 -11.30 -0.65
CA GLY A 192 -19.51 -10.37 -0.85
C GLY A 192 -19.76 -9.38 0.29
N ARG A 193 -18.88 -9.26 1.30
CA ARG A 193 -19.05 -8.24 2.36
C ARG A 193 -17.77 -7.99 3.15
N VAL A 194 -17.70 -6.81 3.77
CA VAL A 194 -16.71 -6.48 4.79
C VAL A 194 -17.37 -6.54 6.15
N GLU A 195 -16.69 -7.19 7.08
CA GLU A 195 -17.09 -7.31 8.47
C GLU A 195 -16.10 -6.55 9.35
N GLN A 196 -16.58 -6.04 10.48
CA GLN A 196 -15.77 -5.38 11.50
C GLN A 196 -15.88 -6.09 12.84
N SER A 197 -14.83 -5.99 13.64
CA SER A 197 -14.77 -6.53 14.99
C SER A 197 -13.86 -5.67 15.88
N SER A 198 -14.30 -5.39 17.10
CA SER A 198 -13.50 -4.69 18.12
C SER A 198 -12.71 -5.65 19.03
N ASP A 199 -13.06 -6.93 19.04
CA ASP A 199 -12.49 -7.95 19.92
C ASP A 199 -11.80 -9.10 19.16
N ASN A 200 -11.81 -9.02 17.82
CA ASN A 200 -11.28 -10.04 16.91
C ASN A 200 -11.94 -11.43 17.04
N ALA A 201 -13.11 -11.50 17.67
CA ALA A 201 -13.87 -12.73 17.87
C ALA A 201 -15.29 -12.60 17.29
N ASN A 202 -15.96 -11.48 17.55
CA ASN A 202 -17.32 -11.19 17.11
C ASN A 202 -17.27 -10.25 15.91
N PHE A 203 -17.56 -10.77 14.72
CA PHE A 203 -17.58 -10.02 13.47
C PHE A 203 -19.02 -9.65 13.08
N ARG A 204 -19.24 -8.38 12.75
CA ARG A 204 -20.52 -7.85 12.27
C ARG A 204 -20.34 -7.27 10.88
N THR A 205 -21.33 -7.45 10.00
CA THR A 205 -21.31 -6.85 8.67
C THR A 205 -21.26 -5.32 8.79
N LEU A 206 -20.24 -4.72 8.17
CA LEU A 206 -20.10 -3.28 8.04
C LEU A 206 -20.70 -2.81 6.70
N ALA A 207 -20.38 -3.51 5.61
CA ALA A 207 -20.87 -3.15 4.29
C ALA A 207 -20.94 -4.37 3.36
N GLU A 208 -21.93 -4.40 2.48
CA GLU A 208 -22.02 -5.39 1.40
C GLU A 208 -21.12 -4.99 0.22
N GLN A 209 -20.48 -5.99 -0.38
CA GLN A 209 -19.66 -5.83 -1.57
C GLN A 209 -20.45 -6.32 -2.79
N ASP A 210 -20.51 -5.50 -3.83
CA ASP A 210 -21.04 -5.94 -5.11
C ASP A 210 -20.15 -7.06 -5.67
N ARG A 211 -20.74 -8.24 -5.91
CA ARG A 211 -20.01 -9.44 -6.33
C ARG A 211 -19.53 -9.40 -7.77
N ARG A 212 -20.07 -8.49 -8.60
CA ARG A 212 -19.69 -8.32 -10.01
C ARG A 212 -18.54 -7.34 -10.15
N THR A 213 -18.57 -6.24 -9.40
CA THR A 213 -17.57 -5.17 -9.50
C THR A 213 -16.52 -5.21 -8.39
N CYS A 214 -16.73 -5.99 -7.33
CA CYS A 214 -15.89 -6.01 -6.12
C CYS A 214 -15.74 -4.63 -5.47
N THR A 215 -16.77 -3.79 -5.57
CA THR A 215 -16.81 -2.43 -5.01
C THR A 215 -17.89 -2.32 -3.94
N PHE A 216 -17.92 -1.17 -3.26
CA PHE A 216 -18.89 -0.88 -2.21
C PHE A 216 -19.71 0.37 -2.56
N PRO A 217 -20.76 0.24 -3.39
CA PRO A 217 -21.57 1.37 -3.84
C PRO A 217 -22.31 2.08 -2.70
N GLU A 218 -22.65 1.34 -1.64
CA GLU A 218 -23.44 1.88 -0.52
C GLU A 218 -22.62 2.73 0.46
N MET A 219 -21.29 2.62 0.46
CA MET A 219 -20.41 3.41 1.33
C MET A 219 -20.00 4.76 0.74
N GLY A 220 -20.32 5.02 -0.53
CA GLY A 220 -20.01 6.29 -1.22
C GLY A 220 -21.18 7.26 -1.29
N ARG A 221 -22.30 6.98 -0.59
CA ARG A 221 -23.47 7.85 -0.48
C ARG A 221 -23.52 8.54 0.86
#